data_AF-A0A8K0GI57-F1
#
_entry.id   AF-A0A8K0GI57-F1
#
_cell.length_a   1.000
_cell.length_b   1.000
_cell.length_c   1.000
_cell.angle_alpha   90.00
_cell.angle_beta   90.00
_cell.angle_gamma   90.00
#
_symmetry.space_group_name_H-M   'P 1'
#
loop_
_entity.id
_entity.type
_entity.pdbx_description
1 polymer ?
#
loop_
_entity_poly.entity_id
_entity_poly.type
_entity_poly.pdbx_seq_one_letter_code
_entity_poly.pdbx_strand_id
1 'polypeptide(L)'
;MRNLIKRIQKSWRYGIGRTVVAAACAHSVSISVGICQGYSAILIPQLVVSDDFDITSEESSWLASLGAVTNPVGSVLSGLLAEYFGRRLSILLSSIPFLIGWLCIAAANNIWCLYTGRLITGIAAGMSTACYTYVAEISSPEHRGIFQALGPISASFGILLTYTLGTFLKWNVVALISIIFSIFTLVSIQFVPESPAYLAKKDKRIEAFNSLIWFRRNNAIAQEEFDRYVITNKGTDDSSSFKNVYFTAAT
;
A
#
# COMPACT_ATOMS: atom_id res chain seq x y z
N MET A 1 -17.57 -17.16 -26.79
CA MET A 1 -17.72 -15.75 -26.36
C MET A 1 -18.90 -15.50 -25.41
N ARG A 2 -20.17 -15.81 -25.78
CA ARG A 2 -21.35 -15.57 -24.90
C ARG A 2 -21.31 -16.26 -23.52
N ASN A 3 -20.79 -17.48 -23.43
CA ASN A 3 -20.65 -18.20 -22.15
C ASN A 3 -19.58 -17.58 -21.23
N LEU A 4 -18.56 -16.97 -21.83
CA LEU A 4 -17.48 -16.29 -21.11
C LEU A 4 -17.97 -14.95 -20.55
N ILE A 5 -18.74 -14.21 -21.34
CA ILE A 5 -19.44 -13.00 -20.90
C ILE A 5 -20.41 -13.31 -19.76
N LYS A 6 -21.24 -14.37 -19.88
CA LYS A 6 -22.14 -14.81 -18.79
C LYS A 6 -21.38 -15.22 -17.52
N ARG A 7 -20.23 -15.89 -17.63
CA ARG A 7 -19.37 -16.23 -16.48
C ARG A 7 -18.77 -14.98 -15.82
N ILE A 8 -18.29 -14.02 -16.60
CA ILE A 8 -17.77 -12.74 -16.10
C ILE A 8 -18.88 -11.95 -15.40
N GLN A 9 -20.06 -11.87 -16.01
CA GLN A 9 -21.23 -11.17 -15.46
C GLN A 9 -21.75 -11.83 -14.18
N LYS A 10 -21.68 -13.18 -14.12
CA LYS A 10 -21.99 -13.97 -12.94
C LYS A 10 -20.96 -13.73 -11.83
N SER A 11 -19.66 -13.79 -12.13
CA SER A 11 -18.57 -13.48 -11.20
C SER A 11 -18.69 -12.05 -10.63
N TRP A 12 -18.96 -11.05 -11.49
CA TRP A 12 -19.21 -9.67 -11.10
C TRP A 12 -20.39 -9.52 -10.13
N ARG A 13 -21.43 -10.35 -10.27
CA ARG A 13 -22.60 -10.37 -9.37
C ARG A 13 -22.33 -11.00 -8.00
N TYR A 14 -21.35 -11.90 -7.87
CA TYR A 14 -21.01 -12.58 -6.60
C TYR A 14 -20.01 -11.82 -5.72
N GLY A 15 -19.98 -10.48 -5.79
CA GLY A 15 -19.13 -9.65 -4.91
C GLY A 15 -17.67 -9.52 -5.36
N ILE A 16 -17.18 -10.42 -6.22
CA ILE A 16 -15.81 -10.40 -6.78
C ILE A 16 -15.48 -9.04 -7.44
N GLY A 17 -16.43 -8.42 -8.14
CA GLY A 17 -16.22 -7.10 -8.75
C GLY A 17 -15.89 -6.01 -7.73
N ARG A 18 -16.48 -6.04 -6.53
CA ARG A 18 -16.16 -5.11 -5.45
C ARG A 18 -14.81 -5.39 -4.82
N THR A 19 -14.43 -6.66 -4.67
CA THR A 19 -13.09 -7.04 -4.22
C THR A 19 -12.02 -6.60 -5.22
N VAL A 20 -12.29 -6.69 -6.53
CA VAL A 20 -11.39 -6.17 -7.58
C VAL A 20 -11.22 -4.65 -7.43
N VAL A 21 -12.31 -3.90 -7.30
CA VAL A 21 -12.24 -2.44 -7.10
C VAL A 21 -11.48 -2.10 -5.82
N ALA A 22 -11.78 -2.79 -4.71
CA ALA A 22 -11.09 -2.61 -3.45
C ALA A 22 -9.58 -2.90 -3.55
N ALA A 23 -9.21 -3.98 -4.24
CA ALA A 23 -7.81 -4.35 -4.47
C ALA A 23 -7.11 -3.32 -5.36
N ALA A 24 -7.77 -2.81 -6.40
CA ALA A 24 -7.23 -1.75 -7.25
C ALA A 24 -7.04 -0.44 -6.48
N CYS A 25 -8.00 -0.05 -5.63
CA CYS A 25 -7.86 1.11 -4.74
C CYS A 25 -6.73 0.92 -3.73
N ALA A 26 -6.60 -0.25 -3.11
CA ALA A 26 -5.52 -0.54 -2.18
C ALA A 26 -4.14 -0.53 -2.88
N HIS A 27 -4.03 -1.11 -4.08
CA HIS A 27 -2.80 -1.13 -4.87
C HIS A 27 -2.51 0.17 -5.63
N SER A 28 -3.40 1.16 -5.61
CA SER A 28 -3.10 2.49 -6.16
C SER A 28 -1.88 3.12 -5.50
N VAL A 29 -1.65 2.86 -4.21
CA VAL A 29 -0.42 3.28 -3.49
C VAL A 29 0.84 2.66 -4.09
N SER A 30 0.74 1.46 -4.68
CA SER A 30 1.87 0.78 -5.31
C SER A 30 2.34 1.53 -6.55
N ILE A 31 1.51 2.36 -7.19
CA ILE A 31 1.94 3.28 -8.24
C ILE A 31 2.95 4.28 -7.68
N SER A 32 2.65 4.91 -6.52
CA SER A 32 3.59 5.83 -5.85
C SER A 32 4.89 5.13 -5.42
N VAL A 33 4.81 3.87 -4.98
CA VAL A 33 6.00 3.04 -4.70
C VAL A 33 6.85 2.86 -5.96
N GLY A 34 6.23 2.50 -7.08
CA GLY A 34 6.91 2.36 -8.37
C GLY A 34 7.56 3.66 -8.85
N ILE A 35 6.84 4.78 -8.73
CA ILE A 35 7.38 6.11 -9.03
C ILE A 35 8.63 6.37 -8.18
N CYS A 36 8.55 6.14 -6.87
CA CYS A 36 9.67 6.33 -5.93
C CYS A 36 10.90 5.48 -6.29
N GLN A 37 10.70 4.25 -6.75
CA GLN A 37 11.76 3.34 -7.21
C GLN A 37 12.42 3.84 -8.50
N GLY A 38 11.64 4.26 -9.48
CA GLY A 38 12.15 4.76 -10.76
C GLY A 38 12.74 6.18 -10.70
N TYR A 39 12.40 6.96 -9.67
CA TYR A 39 12.69 8.40 -9.66
C TYR A 39 14.18 8.75 -9.76
N SER A 40 15.05 7.99 -9.10
CA SER A 40 16.50 8.25 -9.13
C SER A 40 17.10 8.14 -10.54
N ALA A 41 16.53 7.30 -11.41
CA ALA A 41 17.01 7.11 -12.78
C ALA A 41 16.76 8.33 -13.68
N ILE A 42 15.78 9.18 -13.34
CA ILE A 42 15.54 10.45 -14.05
C ILE A 42 16.20 11.63 -13.33
N LEU A 43 16.23 11.61 -12.00
CA LEU A 43 16.72 12.71 -11.17
C LEU A 43 18.22 12.90 -11.34
N ILE A 44 19.01 11.83 -11.17
CA ILE A 44 20.47 11.92 -11.13
C ILE A 44 21.04 12.41 -12.46
N PRO A 45 20.69 11.83 -13.64
CA PRO A 45 21.25 12.30 -14.91
C PRO A 45 20.89 13.76 -15.20
N GLN A 46 19.69 14.20 -14.82
CA GLN A 46 19.27 15.60 -15.02
C GLN A 46 20.01 16.57 -14.10
N LEU A 47 20.35 16.17 -12.86
CA LEU A 47 21.15 17.00 -11.95
C LEU A 47 22.61 17.10 -12.40
N VAL A 48 23.21 15.99 -12.85
CA VAL A 48 24.62 15.98 -13.32
C VAL A 48 24.83 16.87 -14.55
N VAL A 49 23.82 16.99 -15.41
CA VAL A 49 23.89 17.82 -16.63
C VAL A 49 23.47 19.27 -16.36
N SER A 50 22.81 19.55 -15.23
CA SER A 50 22.32 20.91 -14.93
C SER A 50 23.40 21.80 -14.32
N ASP A 51 23.47 23.05 -14.77
CA ASP A 51 24.31 24.09 -14.14
C ASP A 51 23.73 24.57 -12.78
N ASP A 52 22.48 24.19 -12.48
CA ASP A 52 21.76 24.60 -11.26
C ASP A 52 22.27 23.87 -10.00
N PHE A 53 22.92 22.70 -10.16
CA PHE A 53 23.36 21.84 -9.08
C PHE A 53 24.73 21.23 -9.40
N ASP A 54 25.77 21.66 -8.68
CA ASP A 54 27.07 20.97 -8.71
C ASP A 54 27.01 19.79 -7.73
N ILE A 55 26.80 18.58 -8.24
CA ILE A 55 26.72 17.36 -7.43
C ILE A 55 27.87 16.41 -7.70
N THR A 56 28.45 15.91 -6.62
CA THR A 56 29.50 14.90 -6.68
C THR A 56 28.93 13.50 -6.99
N SER A 57 29.80 12.58 -7.41
CA SER A 57 29.42 11.18 -7.61
C SER A 57 28.98 10.50 -6.31
N GLU A 58 29.55 10.91 -5.16
CA GLU A 58 29.16 10.38 -3.85
C GLU A 58 27.75 10.84 -3.48
N GLU A 59 27.47 12.12 -3.70
CA GLU A 59 26.15 12.70 -3.44
C GLU A 59 25.04 12.07 -4.30
N SER A 60 25.33 11.85 -5.58
CA SER A 60 24.45 11.11 -6.48
C SER A 60 24.15 9.69 -5.97
N SER A 61 25.16 9.02 -5.41
CA SER A 61 25.04 7.66 -4.88
C SER A 61 24.18 7.61 -3.62
N TRP A 62 24.32 8.59 -2.72
CA TRP A 62 23.44 8.77 -1.56
C TRP A 62 21.99 9.03 -1.98
N LEU A 63 21.78 9.90 -2.97
CA LEU A 63 20.45 10.21 -3.51
C LEU A 63 19.73 8.96 -4.06
N ALA A 64 20.47 8.07 -4.72
CA ALA A 64 19.97 6.80 -5.23
C ALA A 64 19.60 5.84 -4.09
N SER A 65 20.50 5.69 -3.12
CA SER A 65 20.37 4.69 -2.05
C SER A 65 19.33 5.07 -1.00
N LEU A 66 19.14 6.36 -0.70
CA LEU A 66 18.19 6.85 0.30
C LEU A 66 16.74 6.40 0.05
N GLY A 67 16.34 6.29 -1.21
CA GLY A 67 15.01 5.80 -1.58
C GLY A 67 14.78 4.31 -1.29
N ALA A 68 15.84 3.52 -1.12
CA ALA A 68 15.75 2.09 -0.84
C ALA A 68 16.13 1.73 0.60
N VAL A 69 17.18 2.34 1.15
CA VAL A 69 17.73 2.04 2.49
C VAL A 69 16.75 2.39 3.61
N THR A 70 15.80 3.29 3.34
CA THR A 70 14.78 3.73 4.31
C THR A 70 13.52 2.87 4.29
N ASN A 71 13.33 2.02 3.26
CA ASN A 71 12.16 1.15 3.14
C ASN A 71 11.98 0.20 4.33
N PRO A 72 13.02 -0.46 4.89
CA PRO A 72 12.84 -1.34 6.05
C PRO A 72 12.23 -0.62 7.26
N VAL A 73 12.63 0.63 7.50
CA VAL A 73 12.07 1.46 8.58
C VAL A 73 10.57 1.68 8.35
N GLY A 74 10.20 2.06 7.11
CA GLY A 74 8.80 2.20 6.72
C GLY A 74 7.99 0.91 6.87
N SER A 75 8.56 -0.24 6.52
CA SER A 75 7.89 -1.55 6.63
C SER A 75 7.60 -1.94 8.08
N VAL A 76 8.52 -1.66 9.01
CA VAL A 76 8.29 -1.87 10.44
C VAL A 76 7.14 -0.97 10.93
N LEU A 77 7.15 0.31 10.53
CA LEU A 77 6.06 1.23 10.85
C LEU A 77 4.72 0.76 10.26
N SER A 78 4.71 0.21 9.04
CA SER A 78 3.51 -0.37 8.43
C SER A 78 2.91 -1.47 9.30
N GLY A 79 3.72 -2.38 9.82
CA GLY A 79 3.27 -3.49 10.65
C GLY A 79 2.61 -2.99 11.95
N LEU A 80 3.26 -2.03 12.61
CA LEU A 80 2.73 -1.41 13.83
C LEU A 80 1.40 -0.68 13.54
N LEU A 81 1.38 0.19 12.53
CA LEU A 81 0.17 0.92 12.17
C LEU A 81 -0.99 -0.01 11.78
N ALA A 82 -0.71 -1.07 11.01
CA ALA A 82 -1.74 -2.00 10.56
C ALA A 82 -2.37 -2.80 11.71
N GLU A 83 -1.61 -3.05 12.78
CA GLU A 83 -2.05 -3.75 13.97
C GLU A 83 -2.85 -2.84 14.93
N TYR A 84 -2.42 -1.59 15.12
CA TYR A 84 -3.10 -0.64 15.99
C TYR A 84 -4.31 0.01 15.31
N PHE A 85 -4.11 0.60 14.13
CA PHE A 85 -5.08 1.48 13.46
C PHE A 85 -5.87 0.79 12.35
N GLY A 86 -5.45 -0.40 11.91
CA GLY A 86 -6.10 -1.12 10.82
C GLY A 86 -5.39 -0.93 9.49
N ARG A 87 -5.74 -1.78 8.52
CA ARG A 87 -5.01 -1.89 7.26
C ARG A 87 -5.35 -0.73 6.33
N ARG A 88 -6.63 -0.38 6.20
CA ARG A 88 -7.11 0.76 5.39
C ARG A 88 -6.50 2.07 5.88
N LEU A 89 -6.54 2.31 7.19
CA LEU A 89 -5.98 3.54 7.77
C LEU A 89 -4.45 3.59 7.59
N SER A 90 -3.76 2.45 7.66
CA SER A 90 -2.31 2.41 7.40
C SER A 90 -1.94 2.79 5.97
N ILE A 91 -2.72 2.36 4.97
CA ILE A 91 -2.54 2.77 3.56
C ILE A 91 -2.79 4.28 3.39
N LEU A 92 -3.79 4.82 4.10
CA LEU A 92 -4.06 6.26 4.08
C LEU A 92 -2.90 7.04 4.72
N LEU A 93 -2.42 6.59 5.88
CA LEU A 93 -1.31 7.20 6.60
C LEU A 93 0.01 7.12 5.82
N SER A 94 0.22 6.09 4.99
CA SER A 94 1.41 6.01 4.12
C SER A 94 1.36 7.01 2.95
N SER A 95 0.18 7.47 2.55
CA SER A 95 0.02 8.46 1.48
C SER A 95 0.44 9.87 1.90
N ILE A 96 0.34 10.20 3.19
CA ILE A 96 0.73 11.51 3.75
C ILE A 96 2.24 11.78 3.60
N PRO A 97 3.16 10.91 4.05
CA PRO A 97 4.59 11.13 3.85
C PRO A 97 4.96 11.11 2.36
N PHE A 98 4.26 10.36 1.50
CA PHE A 98 4.48 10.50 0.05
C PHE A 98 4.21 11.93 -0.43
N LEU A 99 3.09 12.55 -0.02
CA LEU A 99 2.79 13.94 -0.38
C LEU A 99 3.87 14.91 0.10
N ILE A 100 4.28 14.79 1.37
CA ILE A 100 5.31 15.65 1.97
C ILE A 100 6.66 15.46 1.26
N GLY A 101 7.04 14.21 1.00
CA GLY A 101 8.29 13.88 0.32
C GLY A 101 8.32 14.42 -1.11
N TRP A 102 7.24 14.24 -1.88
CA TRP A 102 7.16 14.76 -3.24
C TRP A 102 7.12 16.30 -3.28
N LEU A 103 6.43 16.95 -2.34
CA LEU A 103 6.47 18.42 -2.22
C LEU A 103 7.87 18.93 -1.88
N CYS A 104 8.57 18.24 -0.96
CA CYS A 104 9.94 18.58 -0.58
C CYS A 104 10.91 18.45 -1.76
N ILE A 105 10.78 17.38 -2.55
CA ILE A 105 11.56 17.19 -3.78
C ILE A 105 11.19 18.28 -4.79
N ALA A 106 9.91 18.49 -5.10
CA ALA A 106 9.47 19.45 -6.10
C ALA A 106 9.94 20.90 -5.83
N ALA A 107 10.03 21.28 -4.56
CA ALA A 107 10.48 22.60 -4.12
C ALA A 107 11.98 22.66 -3.76
N ALA A 108 12.77 21.63 -4.10
CA ALA A 108 14.16 21.56 -3.70
C ALA A 108 15.04 22.57 -4.45
N ASN A 109 15.72 23.42 -3.69
CA ASN A 109 16.74 24.38 -4.18
C ASN A 109 18.16 24.00 -3.76
N ASN A 110 18.32 22.89 -3.02
CA ASN A 110 19.61 22.36 -2.58
C ASN A 110 19.51 20.84 -2.41
N ILE A 111 20.66 20.19 -2.32
CA ILE A 111 20.73 18.73 -2.25
C ILE A 111 20.15 18.16 -0.96
N TRP A 112 20.22 18.89 0.15
CA TRP A 112 19.66 18.48 1.43
C TRP A 112 18.14 18.34 1.39
N CYS A 113 17.45 19.21 0.65
CA CYS A 113 16.01 19.07 0.38
C CYS A 113 15.73 17.78 -0.40
N LEU A 114 16.54 17.47 -1.41
CA LEU A 114 16.39 16.23 -2.17
C LEU A 114 16.63 14.99 -1.30
N TYR A 115 17.67 14.97 -0.46
CA TYR A 115 17.90 13.87 0.49
C TYR A 115 16.75 13.68 1.45
N THR A 116 16.27 14.77 2.05
CA THR A 116 15.12 14.74 2.96
C THR A 116 13.88 14.20 2.27
N GLY A 117 13.59 14.69 1.06
CA GLY A 117 12.50 14.21 0.24
C GLY A 117 12.62 12.72 -0.11
N ARG A 118 13.80 12.26 -0.53
CA ARG A 118 14.07 10.84 -0.83
C ARG A 118 13.88 9.97 0.40
N LEU A 119 14.40 10.39 1.55
CA LEU A 119 14.23 9.68 2.82
C LEU A 119 12.75 9.53 3.17
N ILE A 120 11.97 10.62 3.09
CA ILE A 120 10.54 10.59 3.39
C ILE A 120 9.78 9.69 2.40
N THR A 121 10.04 9.82 1.09
CA THR A 121 9.37 8.97 0.07
C THR A 121 9.72 7.48 0.21
N GLY A 122 10.95 7.13 0.61
CA GLY A 122 11.33 5.74 0.85
C GLY A 122 10.68 5.15 2.11
N ILE A 123 10.61 5.92 3.21
CA ILE A 123 9.83 5.50 4.39
C ILE A 123 8.35 5.29 4.00
N ALA A 124 7.77 6.21 3.23
CA ALA A 124 6.40 6.08 2.73
C ALA A 124 6.19 4.83 1.87
N ALA A 125 7.17 4.48 1.04
CA ALA A 125 7.14 3.28 0.23
C ALA A 125 7.12 2.00 1.08
N GLY A 126 7.95 1.94 2.13
CA GLY A 126 7.90 0.85 3.11
C GLY A 126 6.57 0.78 3.89
N MET A 127 6.05 1.93 4.31
CA MET A 127 4.76 2.03 5.01
C MET A 127 3.57 1.51 4.18
N SER A 128 3.71 1.51 2.85
CA SER A 128 2.68 1.10 1.92
C SER A 128 2.53 -0.42 1.80
N THR A 129 3.38 -1.20 2.47
CA THR A 129 3.29 -2.67 2.52
C THR A 129 1.97 -3.18 3.11
N ALA A 130 1.27 -2.35 3.91
CA ALA A 130 -0.09 -2.62 4.39
C ALA A 130 -1.11 -2.97 3.29
N CYS A 131 -0.92 -2.49 2.05
CA CYS A 131 -1.82 -2.82 0.93
C CYS A 131 -1.85 -4.32 0.62
N TYR A 132 -0.71 -5.01 0.71
CA TYR A 132 -0.63 -6.45 0.44
C TYR A 132 -1.36 -7.27 1.52
N THR A 133 -1.26 -6.85 2.78
CA THR A 133 -1.99 -7.47 3.88
C THR A 133 -3.49 -7.21 3.75
N TYR A 134 -3.88 -5.99 3.42
CA TYR A 134 -5.28 -5.63 3.17
C TYR A 134 -5.90 -6.51 2.09
N VAL A 135 -5.24 -6.61 0.92
CA VAL A 135 -5.73 -7.40 -0.21
C VAL A 135 -5.74 -8.90 0.11
N ALA A 136 -4.75 -9.41 0.86
CA ALA A 136 -4.74 -10.78 1.33
C ALA A 136 -5.93 -11.12 2.24
N GLU A 137 -6.37 -10.16 3.07
CA GLU A 137 -7.48 -10.35 4.02
C GLU A 137 -8.87 -10.25 3.39
N ILE A 138 -9.06 -9.39 2.38
CA ILE A 138 -10.37 -9.24 1.71
C ILE A 138 -10.60 -10.30 0.61
N SER A 139 -9.52 -10.91 0.12
CA SER A 139 -9.54 -11.86 -0.99
C SER A 139 -9.96 -13.26 -0.58
N SER A 140 -10.75 -13.91 -1.43
CA SER A 140 -11.00 -15.34 -1.29
C SER A 140 -9.73 -16.14 -1.68
N PRO A 141 -9.48 -17.32 -1.07
CA PRO A 141 -8.26 -18.09 -1.34
C PRO A 141 -8.01 -18.39 -2.83
N GLU A 142 -9.08 -18.63 -3.59
CA GLU A 142 -9.03 -18.95 -5.03
C GLU A 142 -8.49 -17.78 -5.89
N HIS A 143 -8.83 -16.53 -5.56
CA HIS A 143 -8.49 -15.36 -6.37
C HIS A 143 -7.38 -14.49 -5.77
N ARG A 144 -6.89 -14.84 -4.57
CA ARG A 144 -5.88 -14.06 -3.85
C ARG A 144 -4.65 -13.78 -4.69
N GLY A 145 -4.14 -14.77 -5.43
CA GLY A 145 -2.96 -14.59 -6.28
C GLY A 145 -3.15 -13.52 -7.35
N ILE A 146 -4.32 -13.51 -8.01
CA ILE A 146 -4.64 -12.52 -9.06
C ILE A 146 -4.74 -11.12 -8.45
N PHE A 147 -5.36 -10.97 -7.28
CA PHE A 147 -5.49 -9.67 -6.64
C PHE A 147 -4.15 -9.15 -6.13
N GLN A 148 -3.27 -10.00 -5.58
CA GLN A 148 -1.93 -9.59 -5.17
C GLN A 148 -1.05 -9.18 -6.37
N ALA A 149 -1.25 -9.79 -7.55
CA ALA A 149 -0.52 -9.42 -8.75
C ALA A 149 -0.77 -7.98 -9.21
N LEU A 150 -1.90 -7.36 -8.82
CA LEU A 150 -2.18 -5.95 -9.12
C LEU A 150 -1.16 -5.00 -8.48
N GLY A 151 -0.55 -5.36 -7.35
CA GLY A 151 0.47 -4.56 -6.68
C GLY A 151 1.72 -4.34 -7.56
N PRO A 152 2.43 -5.40 -7.94
CA PRO A 152 3.59 -5.31 -8.84
C PRO A 152 3.24 -4.68 -10.19
N ILE A 153 2.07 -4.98 -10.78
CA ILE A 153 1.63 -4.36 -12.04
C ILE A 153 1.51 -2.83 -11.87
N SER A 154 0.91 -2.38 -10.76
CA SER A 154 0.76 -0.96 -10.45
C SER A 154 2.11 -0.29 -10.20
N ALA A 155 3.04 -0.98 -9.54
CA ALA A 155 4.41 -0.48 -9.35
C ALA A 155 5.18 -0.38 -10.67
N SER A 156 5.12 -1.40 -11.52
CA SER A 156 5.73 -1.37 -12.86
C SER A 156 5.15 -0.24 -13.71
N PHE A 157 3.83 0.01 -13.62
CA PHE A 157 3.21 1.15 -14.26
C PHE A 157 3.75 2.48 -13.75
N GLY A 158 3.94 2.63 -12.44
CA GLY A 158 4.57 3.81 -11.83
C GLY A 158 6.00 4.05 -12.34
N ILE A 159 6.82 3.00 -12.45
CA ILE A 159 8.19 3.09 -13.00
C ILE A 159 8.15 3.54 -14.46
N LEU A 160 7.32 2.90 -15.29
CA LEU A 160 7.16 3.24 -16.70
C LEU A 160 6.73 4.70 -16.87
N LEU A 161 5.78 5.14 -16.04
CA LEU A 161 5.32 6.52 -16.04
C LEU A 161 6.46 7.49 -15.71
N THR A 162 7.24 7.22 -14.66
CA THR A 162 8.38 8.06 -14.28
C THR A 162 9.40 8.19 -15.40
N TYR A 163 9.77 7.09 -16.06
CA TYR A 163 10.75 7.13 -17.16
C TYR A 163 10.21 7.88 -18.38
N THR A 164 8.94 7.67 -18.70
CA THR A 164 8.28 8.37 -19.81
C THR A 164 8.23 9.87 -19.53
N LEU A 165 7.77 10.27 -18.34
CA LEU A 165 7.69 11.68 -17.96
C LEU A 165 9.07 12.32 -17.86
N GLY A 166 10.06 11.65 -17.28
CA GLY A 166 11.43 12.14 -17.15
C GLY A 166 12.18 12.29 -18.47
N THR A 167 11.67 11.70 -19.57
CA THR A 167 12.20 11.93 -20.92
C THR A 167 11.81 13.32 -21.45
N PHE A 168 10.62 13.80 -21.10
CA PHE A 168 10.07 15.05 -21.64
C PHE A 168 10.06 16.21 -20.64
N LEU A 169 10.12 15.92 -19.34
CA LEU A 169 9.93 16.88 -18.26
C LEU A 169 11.13 16.90 -17.31
N LYS A 170 11.34 18.06 -16.67
CA LYS A 170 12.30 18.21 -15.58
C LYS A 170 11.86 17.42 -14.35
N TRP A 171 12.83 16.92 -13.59
CA TRP A 171 12.63 16.09 -12.40
C TRP A 171 11.64 16.72 -11.40
N ASN A 172 11.75 18.03 -11.14
CA ASN A 172 10.86 18.75 -10.22
C ASN A 172 9.39 18.74 -10.68
N VAL A 173 9.14 18.84 -11.99
CA VAL A 173 7.79 18.70 -12.57
C VAL A 173 7.27 17.27 -12.43
N VAL A 174 8.13 16.26 -12.62
CA VAL A 174 7.75 14.86 -12.40
C VAL A 174 7.40 14.61 -10.93
N ALA A 175 8.11 15.22 -9.97
CA ALA A 175 7.73 15.19 -8.56
C ALA A 175 6.35 15.82 -8.31
N LEU A 176 6.03 16.96 -8.95
CA LEU A 176 4.69 17.58 -8.84
C LEU A 176 3.59 16.66 -9.38
N ILE A 177 3.82 15.99 -10.50
CA ILE A 177 2.86 15.02 -11.05
C ILE A 177 2.68 13.82 -10.11
N SER A 178 3.75 13.40 -9.42
CA SER A 178 3.74 12.28 -8.47
C SER A 178 2.82 12.53 -7.25
N ILE A 179 2.58 13.80 -6.90
CA ILE A 179 1.60 14.21 -5.88
C ILE A 179 0.19 13.76 -6.29
N ILE A 180 -0.17 13.85 -7.58
CA ILE A 180 -1.50 13.48 -8.09
C ILE A 180 -1.81 12.01 -7.77
N PHE A 181 -0.84 11.10 -7.95
CA PHE A 181 -1.02 9.68 -7.64
C PHE A 181 -1.17 9.40 -6.14
N SER A 182 -0.48 10.20 -5.31
CA SER A 182 -0.58 10.13 -3.86
C SER A 182 -1.94 10.64 -3.37
N ILE A 183 -2.46 11.72 -3.95
CA ILE A 183 -3.83 12.22 -3.70
C ILE A 183 -4.87 11.20 -4.18
N PHE A 184 -4.68 10.63 -5.37
CA PHE A 184 -5.58 9.61 -5.91
C PHE A 184 -5.69 8.40 -4.97
N THR A 185 -4.58 7.94 -4.40
CA THR A 185 -4.58 6.89 -3.39
C THR A 185 -5.37 7.31 -2.15
N LEU A 186 -5.10 8.50 -1.62
CA LEU A 186 -5.74 9.05 -0.42
C LEU A 186 -7.26 9.18 -0.58
N VAL A 187 -7.73 9.54 -1.77
CA VAL A 187 -9.16 9.66 -2.08
C VAL A 187 -9.79 8.29 -2.34
N SER A 188 -9.15 7.44 -3.15
CA SER A 188 -9.72 6.16 -3.56
C SER A 188 -9.93 5.18 -2.39
N ILE A 189 -9.00 5.14 -1.43
CA ILE A 189 -9.07 4.23 -0.28
C ILE A 189 -10.20 4.58 0.70
N GLN A 190 -10.71 5.82 0.65
CA GLN A 190 -11.82 6.25 1.50
C GLN A 190 -13.14 5.59 1.13
N PHE A 191 -13.31 5.14 -0.12
CA PHE A 191 -14.55 4.51 -0.59
C PHE A 191 -14.62 3.00 -0.33
N VAL A 192 -13.58 2.41 0.25
CA VAL A 192 -13.48 0.98 0.48
C VAL A 192 -13.57 0.68 1.98
N PRO A 193 -14.31 -0.36 2.43
CA PRO A 193 -14.40 -0.70 3.85
C PRO A 193 -13.08 -1.23 4.43
N GLU A 194 -12.93 -1.19 5.74
CA GLU A 194 -11.79 -1.81 6.43
C GLU A 194 -11.84 -3.34 6.34
N SER A 195 -10.68 -3.99 6.45
CA SER A 195 -10.53 -5.43 6.43
C SER A 195 -11.45 -6.11 7.47
N PRO A 196 -12.29 -7.08 7.05
CA PRO A 196 -13.14 -7.80 7.99
C PRO A 196 -12.38 -8.61 9.01
N ALA A 197 -11.22 -9.17 8.64
CA ALA A 197 -10.36 -9.93 9.55
C ALA A 197 -9.81 -9.03 10.67
N TYR A 198 -9.42 -7.80 10.34
CA TYR A 198 -9.00 -6.82 11.35
C TYR A 198 -10.14 -6.43 12.29
N LEU A 199 -11.33 -6.14 11.74
CA LEU A 199 -12.49 -5.76 12.55
C LEU A 199 -12.93 -6.90 13.49
N ALA A 200 -12.89 -8.14 13.01
CA ALA A 200 -13.17 -9.31 13.83
C ALA A 200 -12.14 -9.49 14.96
N LYS A 201 -10.85 -9.21 14.69
CA LYS A 201 -9.78 -9.24 15.71
C LYS A 201 -9.94 -8.14 16.78
N LYS A 202 -10.54 -7.00 16.44
CA LYS A 202 -10.86 -5.91 17.41
C LYS A 202 -12.22 -6.10 18.12
N ASP A 203 -12.82 -7.28 18.00
CA ASP A 203 -14.17 -7.63 18.51
C ASP A 203 -15.30 -6.69 18.02
N LYS A 204 -15.08 -6.01 16.88
CA LYS A 204 -16.06 -5.13 16.24
C LYS A 204 -16.97 -5.92 15.31
N ARG A 205 -17.79 -6.80 15.90
CA ARG A 205 -18.57 -7.82 15.19
C ARG A 205 -19.51 -7.28 14.11
N ILE A 206 -20.25 -6.22 14.44
CA ILE A 206 -21.23 -5.61 13.52
C ILE A 206 -20.50 -5.01 12.30
N GLU A 207 -19.41 -4.27 12.54
CA GLU A 207 -18.61 -3.67 11.47
C GLU A 207 -17.94 -4.73 10.59
N ALA A 208 -17.40 -5.79 11.19
CA ALA A 208 -16.79 -6.91 10.48
C ALA A 208 -17.80 -7.61 9.56
N PHE A 209 -19.01 -7.89 10.05
CA PHE A 209 -20.07 -8.51 9.27
C PHE A 209 -20.55 -7.61 8.13
N ASN A 210 -20.72 -6.31 8.38
CA ASN A 210 -21.07 -5.33 7.35
C ASN A 210 -19.99 -5.25 6.25
N SER A 211 -18.71 -5.30 6.63
CA SER A 211 -17.59 -5.34 5.67
C SER A 211 -17.62 -6.64 4.83
N LEU A 212 -17.85 -7.80 5.45
CA LEU A 212 -17.99 -9.08 4.73
C LEU A 212 -19.17 -9.07 3.75
N ILE A 213 -20.33 -8.57 4.15
CA ILE A 213 -21.48 -8.42 3.25
C ILE A 213 -21.13 -7.52 2.09
N TRP A 214 -20.38 -6.44 2.31
CA TRP A 214 -19.96 -5.54 1.24
C TRP A 214 -19.14 -6.28 0.19
N PHE A 215 -18.18 -7.12 0.61
CA PHE A 215 -17.31 -7.91 -0.28
C PHE A 215 -18.01 -9.13 -0.91
N ARG A 216 -18.78 -9.90 -0.16
CA ARG A 216 -19.36 -11.18 -0.62
C ARG A 216 -20.75 -11.03 -1.26
N ARG A 217 -21.50 -9.98 -0.93
CA ARG A 217 -22.91 -9.73 -1.32
C ARG A 217 -23.85 -10.94 -1.12
N ASN A 218 -23.48 -11.86 -0.23
CA ASN A 218 -24.25 -13.04 0.11
C ASN A 218 -24.16 -13.25 1.62
N ASN A 219 -25.30 -13.13 2.30
CA ASN A 219 -25.37 -13.21 3.75
C ASN A 219 -24.96 -14.59 4.28
N ALA A 220 -25.26 -15.68 3.57
CA ALA A 220 -24.89 -17.02 4.01
C ALA A 220 -23.38 -17.23 3.99
N ILE A 221 -22.71 -16.82 2.90
CA ILE A 221 -21.24 -16.90 2.77
C ILE A 221 -20.57 -15.96 3.77
N ALA A 222 -21.10 -14.74 3.92
CA ALA A 222 -20.58 -13.77 4.88
C ALA A 222 -20.70 -14.28 6.33
N GLN A 223 -21.80 -14.94 6.68
CA GLN A 223 -21.98 -15.55 8.00
C GLN A 223 -21.00 -16.69 8.25
N GLU A 224 -20.85 -17.61 7.30
CA GLU A 224 -19.90 -18.73 7.42
C GLU A 224 -18.45 -18.23 7.61
N GLU A 225 -18.05 -17.21 6.85
CA GLU A 225 -16.71 -16.62 6.95
C GLU A 225 -16.53 -15.85 8.26
N PHE A 226 -17.56 -15.16 8.74
CA PHE A 226 -17.56 -14.47 10.03
C PHE A 226 -17.42 -15.47 11.20
N ASP A 227 -18.20 -16.55 11.19
CA ASP A 227 -18.14 -17.59 12.23
C ASP A 227 -16.74 -18.22 12.29
N ARG A 228 -16.11 -18.41 11.12
CA ARG A 228 -14.72 -18.87 11.03
C ARG A 228 -13.75 -17.92 11.73
N TYR A 229 -13.87 -16.61 11.55
CA TYR A 229 -13.04 -15.63 12.25
C TYR A 229 -13.25 -15.67 13.77
N VAL A 230 -14.49 -15.83 14.23
CA VAL A 230 -14.80 -15.91 15.68
C VAL A 230 -14.18 -17.16 16.30
N ILE A 231 -14.25 -18.32 15.62
CA ILE A 231 -13.65 -19.57 16.11
C ILE A 231 -12.13 -19.44 16.16
N THR A 232 -11.49 -18.92 15.10
CA THR A 232 -10.03 -18.72 15.08
C THR A 232 -9.56 -17.78 16.19
N ASN A 233 -10.28 -16.68 16.43
CA ASN A 233 -9.91 -15.72 17.48
C ASN A 233 -10.07 -16.31 18.90
N LYS A 234 -11.11 -17.11 19.16
CA LYS A 234 -11.27 -17.83 20.44
C LYS A 234 -10.16 -18.84 20.69
N GLY A 235 -9.75 -19.59 19.67
CA GLY A 235 -8.63 -20.54 19.79
C GLY A 235 -7.29 -19.85 20.06
N THR A 236 -7.09 -18.63 19.55
CA THR A 236 -5.89 -17.85 19.89
C THR A 236 -5.88 -17.32 21.32
N ASP A 237 -7.03 -16.94 21.90
CA ASP A 237 -7.12 -16.55 23.31
C ASP A 237 -6.86 -17.71 24.26
N ASP A 238 -7.31 -18.92 23.91
CA ASP A 238 -6.94 -20.13 24.67
C ASP A 238 -5.43 -20.43 24.55
N SER A 239 -4.83 -20.22 23.36
CA SER A 239 -3.39 -20.44 23.16
C SER A 239 -2.49 -19.38 23.82
N SER A 240 -2.98 -18.13 23.97
CA SER A 240 -2.29 -17.06 24.72
C SER A 240 -2.41 -17.30 26.22
N SER A 241 -3.54 -17.85 26.69
CA SER A 241 -3.68 -18.43 28.03
C SER A 241 -2.68 -19.57 28.27
N PHE A 242 -2.49 -20.49 27.31
CA PHE A 242 -1.44 -21.53 27.41
C PHE A 242 -0.03 -20.95 27.55
N LYS A 243 0.33 -19.87 26.82
CA LYS A 243 1.61 -19.19 27.03
C LYS A 243 1.73 -18.57 28.43
N ASN A 244 0.67 -17.96 28.96
CA ASN A 244 0.69 -17.43 30.32
C ASN A 244 0.82 -18.54 31.38
N VAL A 245 0.24 -19.73 31.18
CA VAL A 245 0.37 -20.85 32.12
C VAL A 245 1.82 -21.35 32.23
N TYR A 246 2.59 -21.39 31.13
CA TYR A 246 3.97 -21.90 31.16
C TYR A 246 5.03 -20.83 31.46
N PHE A 247 4.79 -19.56 31.15
CA PHE A 247 5.77 -18.49 31.36
C PHE A 247 5.56 -17.69 32.66
N THR A 248 4.43 -17.82 33.34
CA THR A 248 4.20 -17.20 34.68
C THR A 248 4.49 -18.16 35.83
N ALA A 249 4.69 -19.46 35.57
CA ALA A 249 5.09 -20.44 36.59
C ALA A 249 6.63 -20.55 36.80
N ALA A 250 7.42 -19.72 36.12
CA ALA A 250 8.89 -19.73 36.15
C ALA A 250 9.52 -18.46 36.78
N THR A 251 8.74 -17.70 37.55
CA THR A 251 9.19 -16.59 38.40
C THR A 251 8.70 -16.81 39.81
#